data_AF-A0A3D0HC79-F1
#
_entry.id   AF-A0A3D0HC79-F1
#
_cell.length_a   1.000
_cell.length_b   1.000
_cell.length_c   1.000
_cell.angle_alpha   90.00
_cell.angle_beta   90.00
_cell.angle_gamma   90.00
#
_symmetry.space_group_name_H-M   'P 1'
#
loop_
_entity.id
_entity.type
_entity.pdbx_description
1 polymer ?
#
loop_
_entity_poly.entity_id
_entity_poly.type
_entity_poly.pdbx_seq_one_letter_code
_entity_poly.pdbx_strand_id
1 'polypeptide(L)' 'MVDFFSMNGHGFYVWSAYGMLAFLIVCEILTLRRRRLKIINRIIREARAVRDTLSL' A
#
# COMPACT_ATOMS: atom_id res chain seq x y z
N MET A 1 11.86 27.14 18.31
CA MET A 1 11.60 25.67 18.40
C MET A 1 11.35 25.05 17.02
N VAL A 2 11.79 25.67 15.93
CA VAL A 2 11.79 25.05 14.57
C VAL A 2 13.18 25.11 13.94
N ASP A 3 14.16 25.60 14.69
CA ASP A 3 15.53 25.90 14.26
C ASP A 3 16.34 24.65 13.86
N PHE A 4 15.90 23.44 14.24
CA PHE A 4 16.51 22.17 13.83
C PHE A 4 16.13 21.72 12.41
N PHE A 5 14.98 22.18 11.87
CA PHE A 5 14.66 22.04 10.45
C PHE A 5 15.47 23.01 9.57
N SER A 6 16.10 24.00 10.21
CA SER A 6 16.76 25.16 9.60
C SER A 6 18.28 25.12 9.75
N MET A 7 18.90 23.95 9.94
CA MET A 7 20.37 23.82 9.92
C MET A 7 20.85 24.17 8.50
N ASN A 8 21.11 25.46 8.25
CA ASN A 8 21.47 26.07 6.96
C ASN A 8 20.48 25.82 5.80
N GLY A 9 19.16 25.77 6.05
CA GLY A 9 18.14 25.75 4.97
C GLY A 9 18.00 24.43 4.18
N HIS A 10 18.78 23.38 4.49
CA HIS A 10 18.76 22.10 3.77
C HIS A 10 18.04 20.95 4.49
N GLY A 11 17.59 21.13 5.73
CA GLY A 11 16.92 20.08 6.53
C GLY A 11 15.61 19.57 5.90
N PHE A 12 14.88 20.46 5.22
CA PHE A 12 13.65 20.14 4.48
C PHE A 12 13.89 19.19 3.30
N TYR A 13 15.06 19.29 2.65
CA TYR A 13 15.39 18.49 1.47
C TYR A 13 15.71 17.03 1.82
N VAL A 14 16.39 16.84 2.96
CA VAL A 14 16.69 15.52 3.49
C VAL A 14 15.42 14.83 3.95
N TRP A 15 14.57 15.57 4.67
CA TRP A 15 13.27 15.06 5.13
C TRP A 15 12.32 14.74 3.98
N SER A 16 12.29 15.52 2.90
CA SER A 16 11.47 15.20 1.74
C SER A 16 11.99 13.97 0.99
N ALA A 17 13.30 13.75 0.89
CA ALA A 17 13.87 12.53 0.31
C ALA A 17 13.55 11.28 1.14
N TYR A 18 13.72 11.34 2.47
CA TYR A 18 13.31 10.26 3.38
C TYR A 18 11.79 10.05 3.39
N GLY A 19 11.02 11.13 3.33
CA GLY A 19 9.57 11.09 3.21
C GLY A 19 9.10 10.44 1.91
N MET A 20 9.76 10.74 0.79
CA MET A 20 9.48 10.14 -0.52
C MET A 20 9.76 8.63 -0.50
N LEU A 21 10.89 8.20 0.08
CA LEU A 21 11.22 6.79 0.25
C LEU A 21 10.18 6.09 1.13
N ALA A 22 9.88 6.64 2.31
CA ALA A 22 8.88 6.09 3.23
C ALA A 22 7.50 6.01 2.57
N PHE A 23 7.13 7.02 1.78
CA PHE A 23 5.88 7.07 1.04
C PHE A 23 5.80 5.97 -0.01
N LEU A 24 6.87 5.72 -0.76
CA LEU A 24 6.95 4.63 -1.73
C LEU A 24 6.81 3.26 -1.05
N ILE A 25 7.51 3.04 0.07
CA ILE A 25 7.40 1.81 0.86
C ILE A 25 5.97 1.59 1.34
N VAL A 26 5.32 2.61 1.88
CA VAL A 26 3.91 2.54 2.31
C VAL A 26 2.99 2.24 1.12
N CYS A 27 3.17 2.92 -0.01
CA CYS A 27 2.40 2.66 -1.22
C CYS A 27 2.57 1.22 -1.73
N GLU A 28 3.79 0.69 -1.68
CA GLU A 28 4.07 -0.70 -2.06
C GLU A 28 3.35 -1.68 -1.13
N ILE A 29 3.46 -1.51 0.19
CA ILE A 29 2.75 -2.33 1.18
C ILE A 29 1.23 -2.29 0.96
N LEU A 30 0.67 -1.10 0.74
CA LEU A 30 -0.76 -0.95 0.47
C LEU A 30 -1.16 -1.65 -0.84
N THR A 31 -0.36 -1.54 -1.88
CA THR A 31 -0.59 -2.20 -3.17
C THR A 31 -0.51 -3.71 -3.05
N LEU A 32 0.47 -4.24 -2.31
CA LEU A 32 0.57 -5.67 -2.00
C LEU A 32 -0.65 -6.17 -1.21
N ARG A 33 -1.08 -5.42 -0.20
CA ARG A 33 -2.30 -5.75 0.58
C ARG A 33 -3.55 -5.75 -0.31
N ARG A 34 -3.71 -4.74 -1.18
CA ARG A 34 -4.82 -4.66 -2.13
C ARG A 34 -4.81 -5.80 -3.14
N ARG A 35 -3.63 -6.23 -3.61
CA ARG A 35 -3.50 -7.42 -4.49
C ARG A 35 -4.01 -8.68 -3.81
N ARG A 36 -3.68 -8.90 -2.54
CA ARG A 36 -4.18 -10.07 -1.79
C ARG A 36 -5.72 -10.09 -1.70
N LEU A 37 -6.33 -8.95 -1.41
CA LEU A 37 -7.80 -8.82 -1.38
C LEU A 37 -8.44 -9.07 -2.76
N LYS A 38 -7.81 -8.62 -3.85
CA LYS A 38 -8.29 -8.90 -5.21
C LYS A 38 -8.25 -10.40 -5.55
N ILE A 39 -7.21 -11.12 -5.14
CA ILE A 39 -7.09 -12.56 -5.38
C ILE A 39 -8.16 -13.32 -4.60
N ILE A 40 -8.36 -12.99 -3.31
CA ILE A 40 -9.40 -13.60 -2.47
C ILE A 40 -10.79 -13.38 -3.08
N ASN A 41 -11.11 -12.16 -3.52
CA ASN A 41 -12.40 -11.89 -4.15
C ASN A 41 -12.61 -12.67 -5.45
N ARG A 42 -11.55 -12.96 -6.20
CA ARG A 42 -11.65 -13.79 -7.41
C ARG A 42 -11.96 -15.24 -7.06
N ILE A 43 -11.26 -15.82 -6.09
CA ILE A 43 -11.49 -17.19 -5.61
C ILE A 43 -12.91 -17.33 -5.03
N ILE A 44 -13.39 -16.35 -4.27
CA ILE A 44 -14.75 -16.37 -3.70
C ILE A 44 -15.83 -16.34 -4.78
N ARG A 45 -15.60 -15.65 -5.90
CA ARG A 45 -16.54 -15.64 -7.03
C ARG A 45 -16.57 -16.98 -7.76
N GLU A 46 -15.40 -17.56 -8.02
CA GLU A 46 -15.30 -18.87 -8.67
C GLU A 46 -15.86 -19.99 -7.78
N ALA A 47 -15.60 -19.95 -6.47
CA ALA A 47 -16.18 -20.89 -5.50
C ALA A 47 -17.71 -20.81 -5.43
N ARG A 48 -18.30 -19.62 -5.65
CA ARG A 48 -19.75 -19.44 -5.69
C ARG A 48 -20.37 -20.07 -6.95
N ALA A 49 -19.72 -19.92 -8.10
CA ALA A 49 -20.19 -20.50 -9.36
C ALA A 49 -20.14 -22.04 -9.35
N VAL A 50 -19.08 -22.63 -8.79
CA VAL A 50 -18.94 -24.10 -8.69
C VAL A 50 -19.96 -24.70 -7.71
N ARG A 51 -20.31 -23.97 -6.66
CA ARG A 51 -21.28 -24.44 -5.65
C ARG A 51 -22.70 -24.52 -6.20
N ASP A 52 -23.04 -23.65 -7.15
CA ASP A 52 -24.34 -23.61 -7.82
C ASP A 52 -24.52 -24.80 -8.79
N THR A 53 -23.44 -25.22 -9.45
CA THR A 53 -23.45 -26.40 -10.34
C THR A 53 -23.54 -27.73 -9.62
N LEU A 54 -23.12 -27.81 -8.36
CA LEU A 54 -23.15 -29.05 -7.55
C LEU A 54 -24.47 -29.23 -6.79
N SER A 55 -25.37 -28.23 -6.83
CA SER A 55 -26.71 -28.29 -6.23
C SER A 55 -27.83 -28.70 -7.20
N LEU A 56 -27.48 -29.11 -8.43
CA LEU A 56 -28.38 -29.72 -9.42
C LEU A 56 -28.17 -31.23 -9.47
#